data_AF-A0A962F8P0-F1
#
_entry.id   AF-A0A962F8P0-F1
#
_cell.length_a   1.000
_cell.length_b   1.000
_cell.length_c   1.000
_cell.angle_alpha   90.00
_cell.angle_beta   90.00
_cell.angle_gamma   90.00
#
_symmetry.space_group_name_H-M   'P 1'
#
loop_
_entity.id
_entity.type
_entity.pdbx_description
1 polymer ?
#
loop_
_entity_poly.entity_id
_entity_poly.type
_entity_poly.pdbx_seq_one_letter_code
_entity_poly.pdbx_strand_id
1 'polypeptide(L)'
;IVMLVMRSWLKGTEIIETKARQTDLPIGVLLSQLEKRTPVLVPGTAVYLTAQPDLAPVALLHSLKHFKALHENNVILTIRTADTPRVADEDRVEMYEVNRLFRLVTLNFGYMEEPNVPKGLLLCR
;
A
#
# COMPACT_ATOMS: atom_id res chain seq x y z
N ILE A 1 -14.15 -3.70 -34.78
CA ILE A 1 -12.74 -3.88 -34.36
C ILE A 1 -12.48 -3.20 -33.01
N VAL A 2 -12.70 -1.90 -32.85
CA VAL A 2 -12.51 -1.18 -31.57
C VAL A 2 -13.24 -1.83 -30.39
N MET A 3 -14.51 -2.24 -30.57
CA MET A 3 -15.29 -2.91 -29.53
C MET A 3 -14.68 -4.25 -29.07
N LEU A 4 -14.04 -4.99 -29.97
CA LEU A 4 -13.37 -6.26 -29.65
C LEU A 4 -12.09 -6.00 -28.84
N VAL A 5 -11.33 -4.97 -29.19
CA VAL A 5 -10.12 -4.57 -28.44
C VAL A 5 -10.49 -4.13 -27.03
N MET A 6 -11.49 -3.26 -26.89
CA MET A 6 -11.98 -2.80 -25.58
C MET A 6 -12.49 -3.96 -24.72
N ARG A 7 -13.25 -4.90 -25.30
CA ARG A 7 -13.73 -6.08 -24.57
C ARG A 7 -12.59 -7.01 -24.14
N SER A 8 -11.60 -7.22 -24.99
CA SER A 8 -10.44 -8.04 -24.65
C SER A 8 -9.59 -7.40 -23.55
N TRP A 9 -9.43 -6.07 -23.58
CA TRP A 9 -8.73 -5.33 -22.52
C TRP A 9 -9.47 -5.42 -21.19
N LEU A 10 -10.78 -5.11 -21.18
CA LEU A 10 -11.60 -5.13 -19.96
C LEU A 10 -11.58 -6.52 -19.31
N LYS A 11 -11.74 -7.57 -20.11
CA LYS A 11 -11.70 -8.97 -19.65
C LYS A 11 -10.31 -9.38 -19.16
N GLY A 12 -9.26 -8.88 -19.81
CA GLY A 12 -7.87 -9.08 -19.37
C GLY A 12 -7.61 -8.46 -17.99
N THR A 13 -8.02 -7.20 -17.79
CA THR A 13 -7.90 -6.50 -16.51
C THR A 13 -8.66 -7.22 -15.40
N GLU A 14 -9.90 -7.64 -15.66
CA GLU A 14 -10.72 -8.39 -14.69
C GLU A 14 -10.06 -9.71 -14.25
N ILE A 15 -9.43 -10.45 -15.17
CA ILE A 15 -8.71 -11.69 -14.84
C ILE A 15 -7.48 -11.41 -13.98
N ILE A 16 -6.73 -10.35 -14.27
CA ILE A 16 -5.56 -9.95 -13.49
C ILE A 16 -5.99 -9.54 -12.08
N GLU A 17 -7.03 -8.73 -11.94
CA GLU A 17 -7.59 -8.36 -10.65
C GLU A 17 -8.06 -9.59 -9.87
N THR A 18 -8.78 -10.51 -10.52
CA THR A 18 -9.27 -11.72 -9.85
C THR A 18 -8.12 -12.61 -9.37
N LYS A 19 -7.02 -12.71 -10.13
CA LYS A 19 -5.83 -13.44 -9.69
C LYS A 19 -5.08 -12.72 -8.57
N ALA A 20 -5.01 -11.39 -8.61
CA ALA A 20 -4.48 -10.61 -7.49
C ALA A 20 -5.30 -10.92 -6.22
N ARG A 21 -6.64 -10.99 -6.35
CA ARG A 21 -7.56 -11.31 -5.26
C ARG A 21 -7.37 -12.69 -4.63
N GLN A 22 -6.81 -13.66 -5.35
CA GLN A 22 -6.51 -14.99 -4.78
C GLN A 22 -5.38 -14.95 -3.73
N THR A 23 -4.64 -13.84 -3.64
CA THR A 23 -3.63 -13.58 -2.61
C THR A 23 -4.13 -12.56 -1.58
N ASP A 24 -5.43 -12.27 -1.54
CA ASP A 24 -6.01 -11.29 -0.62
C ASP A 24 -6.00 -11.81 0.81
N LEU A 25 -4.91 -11.53 1.51
CA LEU A 25 -4.86 -11.61 2.96
C LEU A 25 -5.24 -10.22 3.51
N PRO A 26 -6.35 -10.09 4.27
CA PRO A 26 -6.69 -8.83 4.90
C PRO A 26 -5.54 -8.36 5.77
N ILE A 27 -5.19 -7.07 5.68
CA ILE A 27 -4.00 -6.55 6.37
C ILE A 27 -4.12 -6.76 7.89
N GLY A 28 -5.29 -6.54 8.47
CA GLY A 28 -5.52 -6.76 9.90
C GLY A 28 -5.23 -8.20 10.36
N VAL A 29 -5.53 -9.20 9.52
CA VAL A 29 -5.24 -10.61 9.82
C VAL A 29 -3.73 -10.86 9.81
N LEU A 30 -3.02 -10.36 8.79
CA LEU A 30 -1.56 -10.47 8.70
C LEU A 30 -0.88 -9.83 9.92
N LEU A 31 -1.29 -8.61 10.27
CA LEU A 31 -0.72 -7.86 11.39
C LEU A 31 -0.94 -8.61 12.71
N SER A 32 -2.15 -9.14 12.93
CA SER A 32 -2.46 -9.98 14.10
C SER A 32 -1.62 -11.27 14.17
N GLN A 33 -1.28 -11.86 13.02
CA GLN A 33 -0.42 -13.04 12.95
C GLN A 33 1.04 -12.69 13.28
N LEU A 34 1.54 -11.56 12.77
CA LEU A 34 2.91 -11.08 13.01
C LEU A 34 3.12 -10.60 14.45
N GLU A 35 2.08 -10.10 15.13
CA GLU A 35 2.13 -9.82 16.56
C GLU A 35 2.30 -11.08 17.40
N LYS A 36 1.62 -12.17 17.04
CA LYS A 36 1.72 -13.45 17.77
C LYS A 36 3.05 -14.16 17.55
N ARG A 37 3.60 -14.03 16.35
CA ARG A 37 4.89 -14.63 15.97
C ARG A 37 5.72 -13.60 15.21
N THR A 38 6.37 -12.72 15.96
CA THR A 38 7.23 -11.71 15.36
C THR A 38 8.49 -12.37 14.79
N PRO A 39 8.79 -12.21 13.49
CA PRO A 39 10.05 -12.65 12.90
C PRO A 39 11.24 -11.88 13.49
N VAL A 40 12.45 -12.20 13.03
CA VAL A 40 13.65 -11.44 13.41
C VAL A 40 13.47 -9.96 13.01
N LEU A 41 13.69 -9.06 13.96
CA LEU A 41 13.65 -7.63 13.70
C LEU A 41 15.01 -7.13 13.20
N VAL A 42 14.99 -6.33 12.15
CA VAL A 42 16.17 -5.65 11.61
C VAL A 42 16.01 -4.13 11.72
N PRO A 43 17.09 -3.40 12.02
CA PRO A 43 17.02 -1.95 12.16
C PRO A 43 16.65 -1.28 10.84
N GLY A 44 15.89 -0.18 10.91
CA GLY A 44 15.53 0.66 9.77
C GLY A 44 14.03 0.77 9.51
N THR A 45 13.70 1.35 8.35
CA THR A 45 12.33 1.58 7.91
C THR A 45 12.09 0.95 6.54
N ALA A 46 11.06 0.12 6.42
CA ALA A 46 10.60 -0.40 5.14
C ALA A 46 9.27 0.25 4.74
N VAL A 47 9.18 0.65 3.47
CA VAL A 47 7.97 1.24 2.88
C VAL A 47 7.42 0.28 1.82
N TYR A 48 6.19 -0.18 2.01
CA TYR A 48 5.50 -1.09 1.12
C TYR A 48 4.33 -0.37 0.45
N LEU A 49 4.41 -0.18 -0.85
CA LEU A 49 3.36 0.48 -1.63
C LEU A 49 2.20 -0.50 -1.91
N THR A 50 0.96 -0.04 -1.73
CA THR A 50 -0.26 -0.76 -2.11
C THR A 50 -1.28 0.19 -2.74
N ALA A 51 -2.08 -0.34 -3.67
CA ALA A 51 -3.26 0.34 -4.20
C ALA A 51 -4.51 0.06 -3.37
N GLN A 52 -4.48 -0.99 -2.54
CA GLN A 52 -5.60 -1.45 -1.73
C GLN A 52 -5.17 -1.41 -0.26
N PRO A 53 -5.66 -0.44 0.54
CA PRO A 53 -5.21 -0.26 1.92
C PRO A 53 -5.67 -1.38 2.86
N ASP A 54 -6.78 -2.05 2.55
CA ASP A 54 -7.37 -3.11 3.38
C ASP A 54 -6.68 -4.48 3.23
N LEU A 55 -5.79 -4.60 2.24
CA LEU A 55 -5.15 -5.85 1.87
C LEU A 55 -3.64 -5.79 2.12
N ALA A 56 -3.08 -6.94 2.50
CA ALA A 56 -1.65 -7.06 2.73
C ALA A 56 -0.86 -6.81 1.42
N PRO A 57 0.11 -5.89 1.42
CA PRO A 57 0.93 -5.66 0.24
C PRO A 57 1.69 -6.94 -0.15
N VAL A 58 1.60 -7.33 -1.43
CA VAL A 58 2.32 -8.52 -1.95
C VAL A 58 3.83 -8.42 -1.69
N ALA A 59 4.39 -7.22 -1.79
CA ALA A 59 5.79 -6.96 -1.48
C ALA A 59 6.17 -7.30 -0.03
N LEU A 60 5.29 -7.03 0.93
CA LEU A 60 5.50 -7.40 2.34
C LEU A 60 5.47 -8.92 2.50
N LEU A 61 4.49 -9.60 1.91
CA LEU A 61 4.39 -11.06 1.94
C LEU A 61 5.62 -11.74 1.33
N HIS A 62 6.10 -11.24 0.19
CA HIS A 62 7.31 -11.74 -0.46
C HIS A 62 8.55 -11.49 0.39
N SER A 63 8.69 -10.28 0.96
CA SER A 63 9.79 -9.94 1.87
C SER A 63 9.85 -10.91 3.06
N LEU A 64 8.70 -11.16 3.69
CA LEU A 64 8.61 -12.11 4.81
C LEU A 64 8.93 -13.55 4.38
N LYS A 65 8.47 -13.98 3.21
CA LYS A 65 8.74 -15.32 2.67
C LYS A 65 10.23 -15.57 2.43
N HIS A 66 10.94 -14.58 1.88
CA HIS A 66 12.33 -14.73 1.48
C HIS A 66 13.32 -14.40 2.60
N PHE A 67 13.15 -13.26 3.26
CA PHE A 67 14.11 -12.78 4.25
C PHE A 67 13.80 -13.27 5.67
N LYS A 68 12.54 -13.65 5.94
CA LYS A 68 12.09 -14.08 7.28
C LYS A 68 12.42 -13.06 8.37
N ALA A 69 12.50 -11.79 7.98
CA ALA A 69 12.85 -10.66 8.83
C ALA A 69 11.87 -9.51 8.58
N LEU A 70 11.69 -8.67 9.61
CA LEU A 70 10.80 -7.50 9.59
C LEU A 70 11.59 -6.27 10.07
N HIS A 71 11.29 -5.10 9.52
CA HIS A 71 11.94 -3.88 10.00
C HIS A 71 11.31 -3.39 11.30
N GLU A 72 12.02 -2.56 12.06
CA GLU A 72 11.47 -1.93 13.27
C GLU A 72 10.33 -0.97 12.94
N ASN A 73 10.40 -0.29 11.79
CA ASN A 73 9.36 0.60 11.28
C ASN A 73 8.88 0.12 9.90
N ASN A 74 7.63 -0.33 9.81
CA ASN A 74 7.03 -0.77 8.55
C ASN A 74 5.89 0.18 8.19
N VAL A 75 6.04 0.88 7.07
CA VAL A 75 5.04 1.80 6.54
C VAL A 75 4.35 1.12 5.37
N ILE A 76 3.04 0.96 5.45
CA ILE A 76 2.20 0.55 4.33
C ILE A 76 1.65 1.83 3.72
N LEU A 77 2.13 2.14 2.52
CA LEU A 77 1.85 3.38 1.84
C LEU A 77 0.80 3.16 0.75
N THR A 78 -0.23 4.00 0.76
CA THR A 78 -1.25 4.08 -0.28
C THR A 78 -1.19 5.47 -0.93
N ILE A 79 -1.28 5.54 -2.25
CA ILE A 79 -1.36 6.81 -2.97
C ILE A 79 -2.76 6.92 -3.57
N ARG A 80 -3.48 7.98 -3.21
CA ARG A 80 -4.85 8.25 -3.67
C ARG A 80 -4.86 9.53 -4.50
N THR A 81 -5.42 9.45 -5.69
CA THR A 81 -5.73 10.62 -6.50
C THR A 81 -7.09 11.16 -6.07
N ALA A 82 -7.16 12.42 -5.68
CA ALA A 82 -8.38 13.11 -5.30
C ALA A 82 -9.09 13.70 -6.53
N ASP A 83 -10.41 13.83 -6.46
CA ASP A 83 -11.24 14.46 -7.50
C ASP A 83 -11.15 15.99 -7.52
N THR A 84 -10.26 16.58 -6.70
CA THR A 84 -9.96 18.01 -6.68
C THR A 84 -8.67 18.29 -7.45
N PRO A 85 -8.52 19.49 -8.06
CA PRO A 85 -7.34 19.80 -8.87
C PRO A 85 -6.05 19.80 -8.06
N ARG A 86 -6.12 20.21 -6.79
CA ARG A 86 -5.00 20.21 -5.83
C ARG A 86 -5.52 19.84 -4.44
N VAL A 87 -4.68 19.20 -3.64
CA VAL A 87 -4.97 18.87 -2.23
C VAL A 87 -4.11 19.75 -1.32
N ALA A 88 -4.72 20.34 -0.29
CA ALA A 88 -4.03 21.12 0.72
C ALA A 88 -3.02 20.25 1.50
N ASP A 89 -1.93 20.84 2.00
CA ASP A 89 -0.90 20.06 2.71
C ASP A 89 -1.43 19.37 3.99
N GLU A 90 -2.48 19.93 4.61
CA GLU A 90 -3.15 19.36 5.79
C GLU A 90 -3.91 18.06 5.47
N ASP A 91 -4.56 18.01 4.30
CA ASP A 91 -5.32 16.84 3.83
C ASP A 91 -4.46 15.86 3.00
N ARG A 92 -3.18 16.21 2.80
CA ARG A 92 -2.26 15.45 1.95
C ARG A 92 -1.85 14.11 2.57
N VAL A 93 -1.85 14.02 3.89
CA VAL A 93 -1.37 12.84 4.61
C VAL A 93 -2.41 12.38 5.62
N GLU A 94 -2.88 11.15 5.46
CA GLU A 94 -3.65 10.45 6.48
C GLU A 94 -2.77 9.35 7.06
N MET A 95 -2.52 9.37 8.38
CA MET A 95 -1.71 8.35 9.05
C MET A 95 -2.53 7.64 10.12
N TYR A 96 -2.41 6.31 10.15
CA TYR A 96 -3.02 5.46 11.16
C TYR A 96 -1.98 4.50 11.73
N GLU A 97 -1.70 4.63 13.02
CA GLU A 97 -0.81 3.71 13.73
C GLU A 97 -1.58 2.44 14.11
N VAL A 98 -1.16 1.29 13.59
CA VAL A 98 -1.81 0.02 13.90
C VAL A 98 -1.21 -0.59 15.16
N ASN A 99 0.13 -0.63 15.21
CA ASN A 99 0.90 -1.10 16.35
C ASN A 99 2.31 -0.51 16.30
N ARG A 100 3.19 -0.93 17.22
CA ARG A 100 4.56 -0.41 17.31
C ARG A 100 5.40 -0.61 16.04
N LEU A 101 5.09 -1.63 15.25
CA LEU A 101 5.87 -2.02 14.07
C LEU A 101 5.26 -1.54 12.75
N PHE A 102 3.95 -1.22 12.73
CA PHE A 102 3.20 -0.95 11.51
C PHE A 102 2.41 0.35 11.57
N ARG A 103 2.56 1.15 10.51
CA ARG A 103 1.75 2.35 10.25
C ARG A 103 1.16 2.27 8.85
N LEU A 104 -0.11 2.63 8.73
CA LEU A 104 -0.78 2.83 7.45
C LEU A 104 -0.70 4.32 7.12
N VAL A 105 -0.24 4.65 5.92
CA VAL A 105 -0.10 6.03 5.45
C VAL A 105 -0.78 6.14 4.10
N THR A 106 -1.71 7.09 3.97
CA THR A 106 -2.32 7.45 2.69
C THR A 106 -1.83 8.84 2.30
N LEU A 107 -1.25 8.95 1.11
CA LEU A 107 -0.90 10.22 0.48
C LEU A 107 -1.94 10.60 -0.56
N ASN A 108 -2.52 11.79 -0.42
CA ASN A 108 -3.53 12.33 -1.30
C ASN A 108 -2.91 13.36 -2.25
N PHE A 109 -3.12 13.18 -3.56
CA PHE A 109 -2.70 14.14 -4.58
C PHE A 109 -3.89 14.54 -5.45
N GLY A 110 -4.02 15.82 -5.78
CA GLY A 110 -5.03 16.29 -6.73
C GLY A 110 -4.72 15.82 -8.16
N TYR A 111 -5.75 15.73 -9.00
CA TYR A 111 -5.59 15.21 -10.37
C TYR A 111 -4.73 16.10 -11.29
N MET A 112 -4.46 17.37 -10.94
CA MET A 112 -3.52 18.24 -11.66
C MET A 112 -2.12 18.29 -11.02
N GLU A 113 -1.88 17.53 -9.95
CA GLU A 113 -0.59 17.51 -9.26
C GLU A 113 0.30 16.38 -9.79
N GLU A 114 1.61 16.64 -9.86
CA GLU A 114 2.59 15.58 -10.08
C GLU A 114 2.94 14.94 -8.73
N PRO A 115 2.61 13.65 -8.51
CA PRO A 115 2.74 13.02 -7.20
C PRO A 115 4.22 12.84 -6.82
N ASN A 116 4.71 13.66 -5.89
CA ASN A 116 6.05 13.55 -5.34
C ASN A 116 6.01 12.82 -3.99
N VAL A 117 6.15 11.49 -4.04
CA VAL A 117 6.07 10.61 -2.87
C VAL A 117 7.15 10.92 -1.82
N PRO A 118 8.44 11.07 -2.16
CA PRO A 118 9.45 11.42 -1.15
C PRO A 118 9.14 12.72 -0.41
N LYS A 119 8.68 13.75 -1.14
CA LYS A 119 8.28 15.02 -0.53
C LYS A 119 7.05 14.87 0.36
N GLY A 120 6.07 14.06 -0.05
CA GLY A 120 4.90 13.74 0.77
C GLY A 120 5.27 13.03 2.07
N LEU A 121 6.22 12.09 2.02
CA LEU A 121 6.71 11.38 3.21
C LEU A 121 7.43 12.28 4.22
N LEU A 122 8.00 13.42 3.81
CA LEU A 122 8.59 14.39 4.73
C LEU A 122 7.55 15.10 5.61
N LEU A 123 6.28 15.11 5.19
CA LEU A 123 5.17 15.65 5.97
C LEU A 123 4.70 14.66 7.06
N CYS A 124 5.03 13.38 6.91
CA CYS A 124 4.81 12.36 7.93
C CYS A 124 5.81 12.57 9.09
N ARG A 125 5.41 13.34 10.10
CA ARG A 125 6.17 13.48 11.36
C ARG A 125 5.79 12.42 12.38
#